data_AF-A0A920S840-F1
#
_entry.id   AF-A0A920S840-F1
#
_cell.length_a   1.000
_cell.length_b   1.000
_cell.length_c   1.000
_cell.angle_alpha   90.00
_cell.angle_beta   90.00
_cell.angle_gamma   90.00
#
_symmetry.space_group_name_H-M   'P 1'
#
loop_
_entity.id
_entity.type
_entity.pdbx_description
1 polymer ?
#
loop_
_entity_poly.entity_id
_entity_poly.type
_entity_poly.pdbx_seq_one_letter_code
_entity_poly.pdbx_strand_id
1 'polypeptide(L)' 'MVVVLPWHNPLRVAEQFSVLDHLSGGRSVIGVGRGLGRVEFDAFQLDMEESRTRFVESAQLLVDALENGGRRI' A
#
# COMPACT_ATOMS: atom_id res chain seq x y z
N MET A 1 13.20 2.03 0.11
CA MET A 1 12.41 1.22 -0.84
C MET A 1 10.96 1.67 -0.73
N VAL A 2 10.21 1.70 -1.84
CA VAL A 2 8.84 2.24 -1.88
C VAL A 2 7.87 1.15 -2.33
N VAL A 3 6.74 1.01 -1.63
CA VAL A 3 5.61 0.15 -2.03
C VAL A 3 4.70 0.95 -2.97
N VAL A 4 4.47 0.45 -4.17
CA VAL A 4 3.54 1.11 -5.11
C VAL A 4 2.13 0.60 -4.84
N LEU A 5 1.37 1.35 -4.03
CA LEU A 5 0.11 0.87 -3.47
C LEU A 5 -0.94 0.43 -4.50
N PRO A 6 -1.12 1.10 -5.66
CA PRO A 6 -2.14 0.68 -6.62
C PRO A 6 -1.98 -0.76 -7.15
N TRP A 7 -0.80 -1.37 -7.01
CA TRP A 7 -0.52 -2.74 -7.47
C TRP A 7 -0.76 -3.81 -6.39
N HIS A 8 -1.07 -3.40 -5.17
CA HIS A 8 -1.11 -4.29 -4.01
C HIS A 8 -2.44 -4.20 -3.28
N ASN A 9 -2.78 -5.27 -2.56
CA ASN A 9 -3.86 -5.22 -1.58
C ASN A 9 -3.35 -4.48 -0.32
N PRO A 10 -3.95 -3.34 0.07
CA PRO A 10 -3.46 -2.54 1.20
C PRO A 10 -3.51 -3.27 2.55
N LEU A 11 -4.46 -4.20 2.76
CA LEU A 11 -4.50 -5.02 3.98
C LEU A 11 -3.31 -5.97 4.04
N ARG A 12 -2.95 -6.61 2.92
CA ARG A 12 -1.76 -7.48 2.86
C ARG A 12 -0.48 -6.70 3.13
N VAL A 13 -0.39 -5.46 2.63
CA VAL A 13 0.74 -4.57 2.91
C VAL A 13 0.78 -4.24 4.40
N ALA A 14 -0.37 -3.91 5.02
CA ALA A 14 -0.46 -3.65 6.44
C ALA A 14 0.02 -4.85 7.27
N GLU A 15 -0.47 -6.06 6.98
CA GLU A 15 -0.09 -7.29 7.66
C GLU A 15 1.42 -7.56 7.58
N GLN A 16 1.99 -7.50 6.36
CA GLN A 16 3.41 -7.72 6.14
C GLN A 16 4.26 -6.67 6.86
N PHE A 17 3.84 -5.41 6.81
CA PHE A 17 4.54 -4.33 7.51
C PHE A 17 4.45 -4.50 9.03
N SER A 18 3.30 -4.88 9.58
CA SER A 18 3.15 -5.14 11.03
C SER A 18 4.05 -6.29 11.50
N VAL A 19 4.20 -7.36 10.71
CA VAL A 19 5.16 -8.44 11.03
C VAL A 19 6.59 -7.90 11.01
N LEU A 20 6.97 -7.16 9.98
CA LEU A 20 8.30 -6.58 9.87
C LEU A 20 8.60 -5.61 11.01
N ASP A 21 7.64 -4.76 11.37
CA ASP A 21 7.80 -3.79 12.44
C ASP A 21 7.95 -4.46 13.81
N HIS A 22 7.16 -5.52 14.07
CA HIS A 22 7.30 -6.34 15.26
C HIS A 22 8.68 -7.01 15.35
N LEU A 23 9.14 -7.66 14.26
CA LEU A 23 10.46 -8.29 14.20
C LEU A 23 11.60 -7.27 14.33
N SER A 24 11.38 -6.04 13.87
CA SER A 24 12.36 -4.97 13.91
C SER A 24 12.37 -4.20 15.24
N GLY A 25 11.43 -4.49 16.15
CA GLY A 25 11.27 -3.78 17.41
C GLY A 25 10.81 -2.33 17.25
N GLY A 26 9.88 -2.06 16.32
CA GLY A 26 9.30 -0.73 16.12
C GLY A 26 10.17 0.24 15.31
N ARG A 27 11.16 -0.28 14.57
CA ARG A 27 12.12 0.54 13.82
C ARG A 27 11.82 0.64 12.32
N SER A 28 10.71 0.07 11.87
CA SER A 28 10.43 -0.01 10.43
C SER A 28 9.78 1.28 9.94
N VAL A 29 10.15 1.68 8.72
CA VAL A 29 9.54 2.81 8.02
C VAL A 29 9.06 2.32 6.66
N ILE A 30 7.79 2.52 6.35
CA ILE A 30 7.22 2.20 5.05
C ILE A 30 7.11 3.47 4.19
N GLY A 31 7.77 3.45 3.04
CA GLY A 31 7.54 4.42 1.98
C GLY A 31 6.47 3.90 1.02
N VAL A 32 5.50 4.73 0.65
CA VAL A 32 4.44 4.39 -0.31
C VAL A 32 4.44 5.34 -1.50
N GLY A 33 4.04 4.83 -2.67
CA GLY A 33 4.03 5.58 -3.92
C GLY A 33 2.89 5.18 -4.84
N ARG A 34 2.67 6.01 -5.88
CA ARG A 34 1.56 5.86 -6.84
C ARG A 34 1.90 5.03 -8.08
N GLY A 35 3.19 4.84 -8.35
CA GLY A 35 3.68 4.37 -9.65
C GLY A 35 3.71 5.51 -10.67
N LEU A 36 4.59 5.40 -11.67
CA LEU A 36 4.82 6.47 -12.67
C LEU A 36 4.84 5.98 -14.12
N GLY A 37 5.21 4.73 -14.38
CA GLY A 37 5.40 4.24 -15.74
C GLY A 37 4.16 3.56 -16.31
N ARG A 38 3.77 3.95 -17.52
CA ARG A 38 2.63 3.39 -18.27
C ARG A 38 2.78 1.88 -18.49
N VAL A 39 4.00 1.44 -18.82
CA VAL A 39 4.32 0.03 -19.09
C VAL A 39 3.97 -0.85 -17.89
N GLU A 40 4.23 -0.37 -16.67
CA GLU A 40 3.90 -1.08 -15.45
C GLU A 40 2.39 -1.14 -15.23
N PHE A 41 1.66 -0.05 -15.47
CA PHE A 41 0.19 -0.05 -15.39
C PHE A 41 -0.44 -1.02 -16.39
N ASP A 42 0.05 -1.04 -17.63
CA ASP A 42 -0.42 -1.97 -18.67
C ASP A 42 -0.13 -3.43 -18.26
N ALA A 43 1.05 -3.70 -17.70
CA ALA A 43 1.44 -5.03 -17.21
C ALA A 43 0.57 -5.52 -16.05
N PHE A 44 0.13 -4.63 -15.16
CA PHE A 44 -0.79 -4.93 -14.06
C PHE A 44 -2.27 -4.84 -14.46
N GLN A 45 -2.57 -4.56 -15.73
CA GLN A 45 -3.93 -4.37 -16.25
C GLN A 45 -4.72 -3.31 -15.46
N LEU A 46 -4.05 -2.21 -15.12
CA LEU A 46 -4.62 -1.09 -14.39
C LEU A 46 -4.70 0.13 -15.28
N ASP A 47 -5.80 0.86 -15.18
CA ASP A 47 -5.88 2.17 -15.82
C ASP A 47 -5.03 3.18 -15.04
N MET A 48 -4.08 3.81 -15.74
CA MET A 48 -3.24 4.85 -15.16
C MET A 48 -4.04 6.11 -14.80
N GLU A 49 -5.17 6.37 -15.46
CA GLU A 49 -6.04 7.50 -15.10
C GLU A 49 -6.61 7.33 -13.69
N GLU A 50 -6.87 6.08 -13.27
CA GLU A 50 -7.32 5.75 -11.92
C GLU A 50 -6.18 5.75 -10.88
N SER A 51 -4.92 5.87 -11.30
CA SER A 51 -3.74 5.74 -10.41
C SER A 51 -3.80 6.66 -9.18
N ARG A 52 -4.32 7.89 -9.36
CA ARG A 52 -4.47 8.85 -8.26
C ARG A 52 -5.52 8.40 -7.27
N THR A 53 -6.71 8.05 -7.75
CA THR A 53 -7.83 7.62 -6.91
C THR A 53 -7.47 6.34 -6.16
N ARG A 54 -6.98 5.32 -6.87
CA ARG A 54 -6.54 4.05 -6.30
C ARG A 54 -5.47 4.24 -5.23
N PHE A 55 -4.51 5.13 -5.45
CA PHE A 55 -3.49 5.43 -4.44
C PHE A 55 -4.09 6.05 -3.18
N VAL A 56 -4.95 7.05 -3.31
CA VAL A 56 -5.56 7.73 -2.15
C VAL A 56 -6.40 6.75 -1.33
N GLU A 57 -7.24 5.96 -1.99
CA GLU A 57 -8.06 4.95 -1.33
C GLU A 57 -7.21 3.87 -0.65
N SER A 58 -6.19 3.36 -1.35
CA SER A 58 -5.30 2.34 -0.80
C SER A 58 -4.48 2.85 0.38
N ALA A 59 -4.02 4.11 0.32
CA ALA A 59 -3.28 4.73 1.41
C ALA A 59 -4.17 4.92 2.64
N GLN A 60 -5.43 5.34 2.46
CA GLN A 60 -6.38 5.46 3.56
C GLN A 60 -6.64 4.10 4.21
N LEU A 61 -6.92 3.07 3.41
CA LEU A 61 -7.14 1.71 3.91
C LEU A 61 -5.91 1.15 4.64
N LEU A 62 -4.70 1.45 4.13
CA LEU A 62 -3.45 1.04 4.78
C LEU A 62 -3.30 1.69 6.16
N VAL A 63 -3.51 3.01 6.26
CA VAL A 63 -3.43 3.74 7.53
C VAL A 63 -4.48 3.22 8.51
N ASP A 64 -5.73 3.09 8.05
CA ASP A 64 -6.82 2.60 8.88
C ASP A 64 -6.54 1.18 9.41
N ALA A 65 -6.00 0.30 8.56
CA ALA A 65 -5.63 -1.06 8.93
C ALA A 65 -4.49 -1.09 9.96
N LEU A 66 -3.47 -0.25 9.82
CA LEU A 66 -2.34 -0.15 10.75
C LEU A 66 -2.75 0.43 12.09
N GLU A 67 -3.65 1.42 12.12
CA GLU A 67 -4.08 2.08 13.36
C GLU A 67 -5.17 1.28 14.11
N ASN A 68 -6.08 0.63 13.38
CA ASN A 68 -7.28 0.01 13.96
C ASN A 68 -7.30 -1.53 13.86
N GLY A 69 -6.25 -2.14 13.31
CA GLY A 69 -6.10 -3.60 13.22
C GLY A 69 -7.08 -4.27 12.25
N GLY A 70 -7.47 -3.59 11.17
CA GLY A 70 -8.34 -4.13 10.11
C GLY A 70 -9.78 -4.46 10.53
N ARG A 71 -10.20 -4.12 11.76
CA ARG A 71 -11.53 -4.48 12.31
C ARG A 71 -12.70 -3.61 11.85
N ARG A 72 -12.43 -2.57 11.04
CA ARG A 72 -13.42 -1.56 10.63
C ARG A 72 -13.70 -1.50 9.12
N ILE A 73 -13.12 -2.42 8.35
CA ILE A 73 -13.19 -2.45 6.88
C ILE A 73 -13.99 -3.68 6.46
#